data_AF-A0A497J0G4-F1
#
_entry.id   AF-A0A497J0G4-F1
#
_cell.length_a   1.000
_cell.length_b   1.000
_cell.length_c   1.000
_cell.angle_alpha   90.00
_cell.angle_beta   90.00
_cell.angle_gamma   90.00
#
_symmetry.space_group_name_H-M   'P 1'
#
loop_
_entity.id
_entity.type
_entity.pdbx_description
1 polymer ?
#
loop_
_entity_poly.entity_id
_entity_poly.type
_entity_poly.pdbx_seq_one_letter_code
_entity_poly.pdbx_strand_id
1 'polypeptide(L)'
;KPIPSDELSDSDIVLLEIPWSIGRTREKGGLEFVRAWRDVFASVVQHYFSNGYWAVEFVKSSGERRCFHVLWKADLKDILEDKLVGDVWN
;
A
#
# COMPACT_ATOMS: atom_id res chain seq x y z
N LYS A 1 2.06 9.18 -17.08
CA LYS A 1 2.64 10.35 -16.38
C LYS A 1 2.99 9.88 -14.98
N PRO A 2 4.17 10.22 -14.42
CA PRO A 2 4.44 9.97 -13.02
C PRO A 2 3.40 10.72 -12.19
N ILE A 3 2.95 10.11 -11.11
CA ILE A 3 2.09 10.78 -10.13
C ILE A 3 2.94 11.91 -9.53
N PRO A 4 2.47 13.17 -9.54
CA PRO A 4 3.19 14.27 -8.90
C PRO A 4 3.45 13.92 -7.43
N SER A 5 4.70 14.01 -7.00
CA SER A 5 5.15 13.71 -5.63
C SER A 5 4.50 14.58 -4.56
N ASP A 6 3.91 15.71 -4.97
CA ASP A 6 3.55 16.81 -4.07
C ASP A 6 2.13 16.67 -3.47
N GLU A 7 1.36 15.65 -3.84
CA GLU A 7 0.00 15.42 -3.33
C GLU A 7 -0.10 14.32 -2.25
N LEU A 8 1.01 13.66 -1.93
CA LEU A 8 1.03 12.63 -0.90
C LEU A 8 1.37 13.30 0.43
N SER A 9 0.33 13.61 1.20
CA SER A 9 0.40 13.97 2.62
C SER A 9 1.48 13.14 3.32
N ASP A 10 2.36 13.78 4.09
CA ASP A 10 3.41 13.13 4.90
C ASP A 10 2.76 12.46 6.14
N SER A 11 1.71 11.69 5.89
CA SER A 11 1.03 10.85 6.85
C SER A 11 1.93 9.69 7.18
N ASP A 12 2.02 9.37 8.47
CA ASP A 12 2.74 8.17 8.92
C ASP A 12 2.13 6.91 8.30
N ILE A 13 0.81 6.89 8.08
CA ILE A 13 0.10 5.74 7.50
C ILE A 13 -0.42 6.05 6.09
N VAL A 14 -0.18 5.12 5.16
CA VAL A 14 -0.66 5.16 3.78
C VAL A 14 -1.42 3.87 3.46
N LEU A 15 -2.56 4.01 2.78
CA LEU A 15 -3.34 2.88 2.29
C LEU A 15 -3.17 2.71 0.78
N LEU A 16 -2.59 1.59 0.37
CA LEU A 16 -2.48 1.23 -1.05
C LEU A 16 -3.58 0.27 -1.44
N GLU A 17 -4.58 0.77 -2.17
CA GLU A 17 -5.68 -0.06 -2.65
C GLU A 17 -5.23 -1.05 -3.73
N ILE A 18 -5.61 -2.31 -3.57
CA ILE A 18 -5.42 -3.37 -4.56
C ILE A 18 -6.78 -3.90 -5.04
N PRO A 19 -6.83 -4.51 -6.22
CA PRO A 19 -8.05 -5.14 -6.70
C PRO A 19 -8.54 -6.24 -5.76
N TRP A 20 -9.84 -6.20 -5.44
CA TRP A 20 -10.51 -7.24 -4.66
C TRP A 20 -10.29 -8.66 -5.20
N SER A 21 -10.20 -8.78 -6.52
CA SER A 21 -9.90 -10.02 -7.20
C SER A 21 -9.23 -9.73 -8.54
N ILE A 22 -7.97 -10.14 -8.68
CA ILE A 22 -7.23 -10.06 -9.95
C ILE A 22 -7.95 -10.84 -11.05
N GLY A 23 -8.56 -11.98 -10.72
CA GLY A 23 -9.38 -12.75 -11.66
C GLY A 23 -10.53 -11.94 -12.24
N ARG A 24 -11.36 -11.34 -11.37
CA ARG A 24 -12.47 -10.49 -11.82
C ARG A 24 -12.00 -9.23 -12.55
N THR A 25 -10.90 -8.63 -12.12
CA THR A 25 -10.32 -7.47 -12.81
C THR A 25 -9.85 -7.83 -14.21
N ARG A 26 -9.21 -9.01 -14.37
CA ARG A 26 -8.80 -9.54 -15.67
C ARG A 26 -10.00 -9.88 -16.56
N GLU A 27 -11.05 -10.48 -16.00
CA GLU A 27 -12.29 -10.81 -16.73
C GLU A 27 -12.96 -9.55 -17.29
N LYS A 28 -12.98 -8.46 -16.51
CA LYS A 28 -13.63 -7.20 -16.90
C LYS A 28 -12.78 -6.33 -17.82
N GLY A 29 -11.48 -6.23 -17.56
CA GLY A 29 -10.58 -5.28 -18.24
C GLY A 29 -9.58 -5.94 -19.21
N GLY A 30 -9.49 -7.26 -19.24
CA GLY A 30 -8.49 -8.00 -20.01
C GLY A 30 -7.11 -8.03 -19.35
N LEU A 31 -6.17 -8.69 -20.03
CA LEU A 31 -4.79 -8.86 -19.53
C LEU A 31 -4.01 -7.54 -19.51
N GLU A 32 -4.16 -6.71 -20.55
CA GLU A 32 -3.43 -5.45 -20.67
C GLU A 32 -3.81 -4.44 -19.57
N PHE A 33 -5.09 -4.43 -19.17
CA PHE A 33 -5.52 -3.60 -18.04
C PHE A 33 -4.83 -4.01 -16.73
N VAL A 34 -4.74 -5.32 -16.47
CA VAL A 34 -4.06 -5.83 -15.27
C VAL A 34 -2.56 -5.53 -15.32
N ARG A 35 -1.93 -5.62 -16.50
CA ARG A 35 -0.51 -5.25 -16.69
C ARG A 35 -0.28 -3.77 -16.39
N ALA A 36 -1.08 -2.88 -17.00
CA ALA A 36 -0.97 -1.45 -16.76
C ALA A 36 -1.19 -1.08 -15.29
N TRP A 37 -2.17 -1.69 -14.62
CA TRP A 37 -2.36 -1.51 -13.19
C TRP A 37 -1.14 -1.97 -12.38
N ARG A 38 -0.58 -3.15 -12.69
CA ARG A 38 0.62 -3.67 -12.01
C ARG A 38 1.82 -2.75 -12.17
N ASP A 39 2.03 -2.18 -13.35
CA ASP A 39 3.18 -1.30 -13.62
C ASP A 39 3.08 0.01 -12.81
N VAL A 40 1.87 0.59 -12.75
CA VAL A 40 1.61 1.78 -11.92
C VAL A 40 1.75 1.43 -10.44
N PHE A 41 1.15 0.33 -10.00
CA PHE A 41 1.19 -0.11 -8.60
C PHE A 41 2.63 -0.39 -8.14
N ALA A 42 3.45 -1.04 -8.97
CA ALA A 42 4.87 -1.26 -8.68
C ALA A 42 5.62 0.06 -8.49
N SER A 43 5.35 1.07 -9.32
CA SER A 43 5.95 2.40 -9.18
C SER A 43 5.55 3.08 -7.86
N VAL A 44 4.29 2.93 -7.44
CA VAL A 44 3.78 3.45 -6.17
C VAL A 44 4.43 2.75 -4.98
N VAL A 45 4.51 1.42 -5.01
CA VAL A 45 5.18 0.63 -3.96
C VAL A 45 6.65 1.03 -3.83
N GLN A 46 7.36 1.14 -4.97
CA GLN A 46 8.75 1.57 -4.97
C GLN A 46 8.93 2.95 -4.38
N HIS A 47 8.05 3.91 -4.70
CA HIS A 47 8.09 5.25 -4.12
C HIS A 47 8.01 5.20 -2.59
N TYR A 48 7.00 4.52 -2.03
CA TYR A 48 6.81 4.50 -0.58
C TYR A 48 7.92 3.74 0.15
N PHE A 49 8.34 2.58 -0.34
CA PHE A 49 9.43 1.82 0.28
C PHE A 49 10.76 2.58 0.24
N SER A 50 11.02 3.34 -0.82
CA SER A 50 12.23 4.19 -0.91
C SER A 50 12.19 5.40 0.04
N ASN A 51 11.01 5.74 0.58
CA ASN A 51 10.80 6.84 1.52
C ASN A 51 10.57 6.36 2.97
N GLY A 52 10.96 5.11 3.28
CA GLY A 52 10.94 4.60 4.66
C GLY A 52 9.59 4.05 5.13
N TYR A 53 8.67 3.79 4.20
CA TYR A 53 7.43 3.11 4.52
C TYR A 53 7.59 1.59 4.46
N TRP A 54 6.90 0.89 5.36
CA TRP A 54 6.91 -0.56 5.46
C TRP A 54 5.49 -1.12 5.38
N ALA A 55 5.30 -2.24 4.68
CA ALA A 55 4.02 -2.93 4.66
C ALA A 55 3.83 -3.68 5.99
N VAL A 56 2.86 -3.25 6.78
CA VAL A 56 2.60 -3.81 8.12
C VAL A 56 1.37 -4.70 8.15
N GLU A 57 0.36 -4.40 7.33
CA GLU A 57 -0.89 -5.16 7.34
C GLU A 57 -1.55 -5.19 5.95
N PHE A 58 -2.46 -6.14 5.82
CA PHE A 58 -3.37 -6.23 4.70
C PHE A 58 -4.82 -6.27 5.21
N VAL A 59 -5.61 -5.25 4.84
CA VAL A 59 -6.98 -5.06 5.33
C VAL A 59 -7.98 -5.29 4.20
N LYS A 60 -9.10 -5.97 4.52
CA LYS A 60 -10.22 -6.21 3.60
C LYS A 60 -11.52 -5.67 4.21
N SER A 61 -12.20 -4.78 3.49
CA SER A 61 -13.60 -4.42 3.75
C SER A 61 -14.50 -5.27 2.86
N SER A 62 -15.19 -6.25 3.46
CA SER A 62 -16.08 -7.16 2.72
C SER A 62 -17.36 -6.48 2.23
N GLY A 63 -17.90 -5.53 3.02
CA GLY A 63 -19.09 -4.75 2.65
C GLY A 63 -18.85 -3.87 1.42
N GLU A 64 -17.71 -3.19 1.37
CA GLU A 64 -17.35 -2.33 0.24
C GLU A 64 -16.58 -3.05 -0.86
N ARG A 65 -16.14 -4.29 -0.61
CA ARG A 65 -15.26 -5.08 -1.49
C ARG A 65 -13.96 -4.34 -1.85
N ARG A 66 -13.36 -3.70 -0.86
CA ARG A 66 -12.09 -2.98 -0.99
C ARG A 66 -11.01 -3.68 -0.19
N CYS A 67 -9.78 -3.61 -0.67
CA CYS A 67 -8.65 -4.20 0.04
C CYS A 67 -7.40 -3.35 -0.13
N PHE A 68 -6.64 -3.24 0.96
CA PHE A 68 -5.53 -2.32 1.06
C PHE A 68 -4.31 -3.01 1.66
N HIS A 69 -3.14 -2.66 1.15
CA HIS A 69 -1.92 -2.75 1.95
C HIS A 69 -1.83 -1.51 2.83
N VAL A 70 -1.62 -1.73 4.12
CA VAL A 70 -1.34 -0.65 5.08
C VAL A 70 0.17 -0.49 5.11
N LEU A 71 0.62 0.70 4.74
CA LEU A 71 2.00 1.12 4.83
C LEU A 71 2.17 2.06 6.01
N TRP A 72 3.24 1.89 6.77
CA TRP A 72 3.59 2.77 7.87
C TRP A 72 5.02 3.27 7.74
N LYS A 73 5.21 4.58 7.88
CA LYS A 73 6.49 5.25 7.92
C LYS A 73 7.06 5.10 9.32
N ALA A 74 8.14 4.36 9.44
CA ALA A 74 8.83 4.17 10.71
C ALA A 74 10.31 3.95 10.44
N ASP A 75 11.13 4.41 11.38
CA ASP A 75 12.56 4.16 11.31
C ASP A 75 12.82 2.65 11.47
N LEU A 76 13.64 2.07 10.60
CA LEU A 76 13.90 0.62 10.60
C LEU A 76 14.43 0.16 11.97
N LYS A 77 15.21 1.01 12.63
CA LYS A 77 15.73 0.77 13.97
C LYS A 77 14.61 0.58 14.98
N ASP A 78 13.57 1.41 14.95
CA ASP A 78 12.46 1.34 15.90
C ASP A 78 11.58 0.10 15.67
N ILE A 79 11.44 -0.33 14.40
CA ILE A 79 10.77 -1.59 14.06
C ILE A 79 11.58 -2.79 14.60
N LEU A 80 12.90 -2.83 14.36
CA LEU A 80 13.75 -3.94 14.76
C LEU A 80 13.94 -4.03 16.29
N GLU A 81 13.85 -2.91 16.99
CA GLU A 81 13.93 -2.83 18.45
C GLU A 81 12.58 -3.08 19.15
N ASP A 82 11.52 -3.42 18.39
CA ASP A 82 10.15 -3.67 18.86
C ASP A 82 9.55 -2.52 19.71
N LYS A 83 10.10 -1.31 19.53
CA LYS A 83 9.68 -0.11 20.28
C LYS A 83 8.27 0.35 19.95
N LEU A 84 7.72 -0.15 18.84
CA LEU A 84 6.47 0.30 18.26
C LEU A 84 5.26 -0.52 18.74
N VAL A 85 5.48 -1.72 19.29
CA VAL A 85 4.40 -2.62 19.75
C VAL A 85 3.99 -2.34 21.21
N GLY A 86 4.87 -1.72 22.01
CA GLY A 86 4.63 -1.45 23.44
C GLY A 86 3.72 -0.27 23.76
N ASP A 87 3.66 0.75 22.89
CA ASP A 87 3.03 2.04 23.21
C ASP A 87 1.62 2.20 22.63
N VAL A 88 1.18 1.33 21.72
CA VAL A 88 -0.15 1.42 21.08
C VAL A 88 -1.23 0.65 21.85
N TRP A 89 -0.85 -0.23 22.79
CA TRP A 89 -1.76 -1.13 23.52
C TRP A 89 -1.74 -0.98 25.05
N ASN A 90 -1.26 0.14 25.58
CA ASN A 90 -1.40 0.51 27.00
C ASN A 90 -2.30 1.73 27.19
#